data_AF-A0A482Z562-F1
#
_entry.id   AF-A0A482Z562-F1
#
_cell.length_a   1.000
_cell.length_b   1.000
_cell.length_c   1.000
_cell.angle_alpha   90.00
_cell.angle_beta   90.00
_cell.angle_gamma   90.00
#
_symmetry.space_group_name_H-M   'P 1'
#
loop_
_entity.id
_entity.type
_entity.pdbx_description
1 polymer ?
#
loop_
_entity_poly.entity_id
_entity_poly.type
_entity_poly.pdbx_seq_one_letter_code
_entity_poly.pdbx_strand_id
1 'polypeptide(L)'
;MKQLNKLELAVINKILIGHNKLQEQLHNINVKNREMTGVGFFTTLNISKMPLEETGNFKLNNVYAEIDGLQYGAGFLLYIKDGMLDMLEGYCYEDKWPNDFENFELKIKCNTPILHTTLK
;
A
#
# COMPACT_ATOMS: atom_id res chain seq x y z
N MET A 1 -18.30 -10.18 -5.49
CA MET A 1 -17.11 -9.29 -5.64
C MET A 1 -16.28 -9.42 -4.37
N LYS A 2 -14.94 -9.52 -4.46
CA LYS A 2 -14.08 -9.64 -3.27
C LYS A 2 -13.83 -8.24 -2.68
N GLN A 3 -13.86 -8.13 -1.36
CA GLN A 3 -13.56 -6.88 -0.65
C GLN A 3 -12.12 -6.89 -0.15
N LEU A 4 -11.57 -5.70 0.15
CA LEU A 4 -10.29 -5.55 0.84
C LEU A 4 -10.35 -6.24 2.21
N ASN A 5 -9.25 -6.87 2.62
CA ASN A 5 -9.11 -7.38 3.98
C ASN A 5 -8.69 -6.24 4.93
N LYS A 6 -8.61 -6.56 6.22
CA LYS A 6 -8.28 -5.59 7.28
C LYS A 6 -6.94 -4.89 7.04
N LEU A 7 -5.88 -5.65 6.72
CA LEU A 7 -4.55 -5.12 6.46
C LEU A 7 -4.53 -4.19 5.25
N GLU A 8 -5.07 -4.65 4.12
CA GLU A 8 -5.05 -3.89 2.87
C GLU A 8 -5.82 -2.56 3.01
N LEU A 9 -7.01 -2.60 3.63
CA LEU A 9 -7.80 -1.41 3.87
C LEU A 9 -7.07 -0.45 4.81
N ALA A 10 -6.45 -0.95 5.87
CA ALA A 10 -5.70 -0.12 6.81
C ALA A 10 -4.47 0.54 6.13
N VAL A 11 -3.72 -0.23 5.34
CA VAL A 11 -2.55 0.25 4.61
C VAL A 11 -2.94 1.32 3.59
N ILE A 12 -3.95 1.06 2.75
CA ILE A 12 -4.37 2.03 1.73
C ILE A 12 -4.88 3.30 2.40
N ASN A 13 -5.71 3.21 3.43
CA ASN A 13 -6.16 4.39 4.17
C ASN A 13 -5.00 5.22 4.73
N LYS A 14 -3.96 4.54 5.26
CA LYS A 14 -2.77 5.21 5.82
C LYS A 14 -1.93 5.88 4.74
N ILE A 15 -1.74 5.23 3.59
CA ILE A 15 -1.01 5.77 2.43
C ILE A 15 -1.70 7.03 1.90
N LEU A 16 -3.04 7.00 1.81
CA LEU A 16 -3.83 8.06 1.17
C LEU A 16 -4.11 9.27 2.07
N ILE A 17 -3.54 9.36 3.27
CA ILE A 17 -3.69 10.56 4.11
C ILE A 17 -3.15 11.78 3.34
N GLY A 18 -4.03 12.75 3.07
CA GLY A 18 -3.71 13.95 2.29
C GLY A 18 -4.00 13.85 0.78
N HIS A 19 -4.47 12.69 0.30
CA HIS A 19 -4.83 12.44 -1.10
C HIS A 19 -6.36 12.34 -1.26
N ASN A 20 -7.08 13.43 -1.06
CA ASN A 20 -8.55 13.43 -0.95
C ASN A 20 -9.27 12.76 -2.14
N LYS A 21 -8.86 13.04 -3.39
CA LYS A 21 -9.52 12.43 -4.57
C LYS A 21 -9.31 10.91 -4.61
N LEU A 22 -8.11 10.43 -4.28
CA LEU A 22 -7.84 8.99 -4.16
C LEU A 22 -8.58 8.34 -2.98
N GLN A 23 -8.75 9.06 -1.87
CA GLN A 23 -9.54 8.56 -0.74
C GLN A 23 -11.00 8.35 -1.12
N GLU A 24 -11.60 9.25 -1.91
CA GLU A 24 -12.97 9.08 -2.40
C GLU A 24 -13.12 7.77 -3.20
N GLN A 25 -12.11 7.39 -4.00
CA GLN A 25 -12.12 6.16 -4.81
C GLN A 25 -12.30 4.88 -3.99
N LEU A 26 -11.92 4.88 -2.71
CA LEU A 26 -12.09 3.72 -1.82
C LEU A 26 -13.55 3.32 -1.62
N HIS A 27 -14.51 4.25 -1.71
CA HIS A 27 -15.93 3.94 -1.48
C HIS A 27 -16.51 2.95 -2.51
N ASN A 28 -15.92 2.87 -3.70
CA ASN A 28 -16.42 2.04 -4.80
C ASN A 28 -15.40 0.99 -5.28
N ILE A 29 -14.43 0.66 -4.42
CA ILE A 29 -13.37 -0.27 -4.76
C ILE A 29 -13.80 -1.72 -4.55
N ASN A 30 -13.40 -2.59 -5.47
CA ASN A 30 -13.48 -4.03 -5.30
C ASN A 30 -12.12 -4.65 -5.61
N VAL A 31 -11.82 -5.77 -4.96
CA VAL A 31 -10.65 -6.57 -5.29
C VAL A 31 -10.97 -7.44 -6.49
N LYS A 32 -10.23 -7.22 -7.58
CA LYS A 32 -10.30 -8.01 -8.81
C LYS A 32 -9.57 -9.33 -8.63
N ASN A 33 -8.35 -9.28 -8.12
CA ASN A 33 -7.50 -10.45 -7.91
C ASN A 33 -6.58 -10.27 -6.70
N ARG A 34 -6.20 -11.39 -6.09
CA ARG A 34 -5.06 -11.47 -5.16
C ARG A 34 -4.12 -12.57 -5.61
N GLU A 35 -2.84 -12.26 -5.67
CA GLU A 35 -1.76 -13.19 -5.96
C GLU A 35 -0.79 -13.21 -4.78
N MET A 36 -0.61 -14.39 -4.16
CA MET A 36 0.37 -14.59 -3.10
C MET A 36 1.67 -15.12 -3.72
N THR A 37 2.79 -14.46 -3.47
CA THR A 37 4.09 -14.84 -4.07
C THR A 37 4.96 -15.67 -3.12
N GLY A 38 4.53 -15.84 -1.86
CA GLY A 38 5.28 -16.47 -0.79
C GLY A 38 6.15 -15.48 0.01
N VAL A 39 6.57 -14.37 -0.59
CA VAL A 39 7.31 -13.26 0.06
C VAL A 39 6.50 -11.96 0.10
N GLY A 40 5.23 -12.04 -0.26
CA GLY A 40 4.36 -10.90 -0.40
C GLY A 40 3.07 -11.24 -1.13
N PHE A 41 2.42 -10.19 -1.62
CA PHE A 41 1.21 -10.30 -2.41
C PHE A 41 1.03 -9.12 -3.36
N PHE A 42 0.22 -9.35 -4.38
CA PHE A 42 -0.38 -8.32 -5.22
C PHE A 42 -1.90 -8.36 -5.11
N THR A 43 -2.52 -7.22 -4.85
CA THR A 43 -3.96 -7.04 -4.82
C THR A 43 -4.34 -6.06 -5.91
N THR A 44 -4.85 -6.59 -7.03
CA THR A 44 -5.35 -5.78 -8.15
C THR A 44 -6.74 -5.25 -7.82
N LEU A 45 -6.92 -3.95 -7.97
CA LEU A 45 -8.12 -3.22 -7.61
C LEU A 45 -8.97 -2.98 -8.87
N ASN A 46 -10.27 -2.83 -8.67
CA ASN A 46 -11.21 -2.43 -9.70
C ASN A 46 -12.09 -1.32 -9.14
N ILE A 47 -12.03 -0.14 -9.76
CA ILE A 47 -12.83 1.03 -9.39
C ILE A 47 -13.83 1.30 -10.50
N SER A 48 -15.11 1.36 -10.15
CA SER A 48 -16.15 1.84 -11.07
C SER A 48 -16.13 3.37 -11.10
N LYS A 49 -15.69 3.97 -12.21
CA LYS A 49 -15.75 5.41 -12.59
C LYS A 49 -15.81 6.41 -11.42
N MET A 50 -14.68 7.03 -11.10
CA MET A 50 -14.51 8.00 -10.00
C MET A 50 -13.71 9.22 -10.46
N PRO A 51 -13.64 10.30 -9.66
CA PRO A 51 -12.78 11.45 -9.92
C PRO A 51 -11.32 11.02 -10.08
N LEU A 52 -10.65 11.51 -11.11
CA LEU A 52 -9.24 11.22 -11.37
C LEU A 52 -8.36 12.18 -10.57
N GLU A 53 -7.28 11.64 -10.00
CA GLU A 53 -6.15 12.47 -9.59
C GLU A 53 -5.49 13.07 -10.86
N GLU A 54 -5.10 14.34 -10.83
CA GLU A 54 -4.58 15.03 -12.03
C GLU A 54 -3.21 14.51 -12.46
N THR A 55 -2.49 13.87 -11.54
CA THR A 55 -1.19 13.25 -11.81
C THR A 55 -1.38 11.85 -12.39
N GLY A 56 -0.66 11.56 -13.48
CA GLY A 56 -0.76 10.31 -14.24
C GLY A 56 -0.33 9.04 -13.47
N ASN A 57 0.62 8.27 -14.02
CA ASN A 57 1.05 7.01 -13.40
C ASN A 57 2.13 7.26 -12.34
N PHE A 58 1.92 6.81 -11.11
CA PHE A 58 2.90 6.91 -10.02
C PHE A 58 2.67 5.84 -8.94
N LYS A 59 3.57 5.80 -7.94
CA LYS A 59 3.45 4.90 -6.78
C LYS A 59 3.68 5.64 -5.47
N LEU A 60 2.92 5.26 -4.44
CA LEU A 60 3.10 5.74 -3.07
C LEU A 60 3.70 4.62 -2.23
N ASN A 61 4.72 4.92 -1.42
CA ASN A 61 5.54 3.93 -0.72
C ASN A 61 5.98 4.34 0.69
N ASN A 62 5.19 5.21 1.32
CA ASN A 62 5.46 5.86 2.60
C ASN A 62 4.99 5.07 3.83
N VAL A 63 4.38 3.90 3.66
CA VAL A 63 3.86 3.07 4.76
C VAL A 63 4.61 1.75 4.85
N TYR A 64 4.87 1.31 6.08
CA TYR A 64 5.37 -0.02 6.41
C TYR A 64 4.60 -0.56 7.62
N ALA A 65 4.71 -1.86 7.87
CA ALA A 65 4.06 -2.52 8.98
C ALA A 65 5.02 -3.42 9.75
N GLU A 66 4.89 -3.45 11.06
CA GLU A 66 5.29 -4.59 11.86
C GLU A 66 4.12 -5.58 11.87
N ILE A 67 4.37 -6.83 11.51
CA ILE A 67 3.35 -7.88 11.40
C ILE A 67 3.86 -9.08 12.18
N ASP A 68 3.00 -9.69 13.00
CA ASP A 68 3.35 -10.91 13.72
C ASP A 68 3.83 -11.99 12.73
N GLY A 69 5.00 -12.56 13.00
CA GLY A 69 5.63 -13.56 12.13
C GLY A 69 6.57 -13.00 11.05
N LEU A 70 6.73 -11.67 10.94
CA LEU A 70 7.76 -11.04 10.12
C LEU A 70 8.80 -10.35 11.01
N GLN A 71 10.03 -10.85 11.03
CA GLN A 71 11.11 -10.32 11.86
C GLN A 71 11.47 -8.88 11.48
N TYR A 72 11.43 -8.58 10.18
CA TYR A 72 11.80 -7.27 9.63
C TYR A 72 10.59 -6.45 9.17
N GLY A 73 9.38 -6.93 9.45
CA GLY A 73 8.13 -6.32 9.00
C GLY A 73 7.90 -6.39 7.49
N ALA A 74 7.01 -5.53 7.01
CA ALA A 74 6.56 -5.46 5.63
C ALA A 74 6.58 -4.03 5.08
N GLY A 75 6.92 -3.89 3.79
CA GLY A 75 6.75 -2.67 3.02
C GLY A 75 5.54 -2.76 2.09
N PHE A 76 5.04 -1.60 1.66
CA PHE A 76 3.90 -1.52 0.75
C PHE A 76 4.14 -0.51 -0.38
N LEU A 77 3.61 -0.84 -1.56
CA LEU A 77 3.54 0.04 -2.73
C LEU A 77 2.10 0.12 -3.21
N LEU A 78 1.55 1.33 -3.28
CA LEU A 78 0.25 1.57 -3.88
C LEU A 78 0.45 2.22 -5.26
N TYR A 79 0.07 1.50 -6.30
CA TYR A 79 0.18 1.92 -7.69
C TYR A 79 -1.06 2.72 -8.08
N ILE A 80 -0.82 3.89 -8.66
CA ILE A 80 -1.82 4.77 -9.25
C ILE A 80 -1.62 4.74 -10.76
N LYS A 81 -2.69 4.41 -11.49
CA LYS A 81 -2.70 4.34 -12.95
C LYS A 81 -3.79 5.22 -13.51
N ASP A 82 -3.41 6.12 -14.41
CA ASP A 82 -4.30 7.10 -15.05
C ASP A 82 -5.14 7.87 -14.00
N GLY A 83 -4.53 8.22 -12.87
CA GLY A 83 -5.18 8.93 -11.76
C GLY A 83 -6.10 8.07 -10.88
N MET A 84 -6.08 6.74 -11.00
CA MET A 84 -6.91 5.80 -10.23
C MET A 84 -6.10 4.78 -9.44
N LEU A 85 -6.62 4.31 -8.30
CA LEU A 85 -6.03 3.17 -7.57
C LEU A 85 -6.01 1.92 -8.46
N ASP A 86 -4.86 1.31 -8.65
CA ASP A 86 -4.68 0.18 -9.56
C ASP A 86 -4.33 -1.11 -8.82
N MET A 87 -3.29 -1.05 -7.98
CA MET A 87 -2.77 -2.25 -7.31
C MET A 87 -2.10 -1.90 -6.00
N LEU A 88 -2.33 -2.71 -4.97
CA LEU A 88 -1.52 -2.74 -3.76
C LEU A 88 -0.55 -3.91 -3.83
N GLU A 89 0.73 -3.64 -3.60
CA GLU A 89 1.76 -4.64 -3.38
C GLU A 89 2.20 -4.58 -1.92
N GLY A 90 2.28 -5.74 -1.28
CA GLY A 90 2.91 -5.90 0.04
C GLY A 90 4.06 -6.90 -0.07
N TYR A 91 5.20 -6.60 0.55
CA TYR A 91 6.38 -7.45 0.52
C TYR A 91 7.08 -7.48 1.88
N CYS A 92 7.68 -8.62 2.23
CA CYS A 92 8.60 -8.74 3.37
C CYS A 92 10.06 -8.67 2.90
N TYR A 93 10.98 -8.29 3.78
CA TYR A 93 12.39 -8.05 3.40
C TYR A 93 13.21 -9.33 3.28
N GLU A 94 13.12 -10.23 4.26
CA GLU A 94 13.95 -11.45 4.31
C GLU A 94 13.17 -12.70 4.77
N ASP A 95 11.86 -12.56 4.99
CA ASP A 95 10.97 -13.60 5.52
C ASP A 95 10.04 -14.20 4.45
N LYS A 96 9.19 -15.15 4.88
CA LYS A 96 7.99 -15.55 4.12
C LYS A 96 6.80 -14.77 4.63
N TRP A 97 5.89 -14.41 3.72
CA TRP A 97 4.64 -13.78 4.11
C TRP A 97 3.83 -14.74 5.01
N PRO A 98 3.38 -14.31 6.19
CA PRO A 98 2.70 -15.19 7.12
C PRO A 98 1.30 -15.56 6.63
N ASN A 99 0.79 -16.72 7.04
CA ASN A 99 -0.58 -17.13 6.72
C ASN A 99 -1.62 -16.35 7.53
N ASP A 100 -1.23 -15.82 8.69
CA ASP A 100 -2.03 -14.95 9.54
C ASP A 100 -1.30 -13.60 9.68
N PHE A 101 -2.00 -12.52 9.35
CA PHE A 101 -1.51 -11.15 9.39
C PHE A 101 -2.58 -10.20 9.92
N GLU A 102 -3.46 -10.68 10.80
CA GLU A 102 -4.52 -9.88 11.42
C GLU A 102 -4.01 -8.91 12.50
N ASN A 103 -2.84 -9.22 13.07
CA ASN A 103 -2.12 -8.40 14.05
C ASN A 103 -0.96 -7.67 13.39
N PHE A 104 -1.07 -6.34 13.34
CA PHE A 104 -0.05 -5.49 12.74
C PHE A 104 -0.09 -4.08 13.32
N GLU A 105 1.03 -3.38 13.22
CA GLU A 105 1.16 -1.96 13.53
C GLU A 105 1.66 -1.21 12.29
N LEU A 106 0.93 -0.17 11.86
CA LEU A 106 1.29 0.65 10.70
C LEU A 106 2.13 1.86 11.09
N LYS A 107 3.22 2.08 10.36
CA LYS A 107 4.13 3.20 10.56
C LYS A 107 4.35 3.96 9.25
N ILE A 108 4.61 5.27 9.35
CA ILE A 108 4.93 6.12 8.20
C ILE A 108 6.45 6.31 8.14
N LYS A 109 7.02 6.24 6.94
CA LYS A 109 8.39 6.69 6.70
C LYS A 109 8.43 8.20 6.92
N CYS A 110 8.89 8.62 8.10
CA CYS A 110 9.31 9.99 8.30
C CYS A 110 10.50 10.22 7.36
N ASN A 111 10.34 11.09 6.37
CA ASN A 111 11.50 11.63 5.67
C ASN A 111 12.32 12.40 6.72
N THR A 112 13.34 11.77 7.29
CA THR A 112 14.45 12.55 7.83
C THR A 112 15.01 13.32 6.64
N PRO A 113 15.04 14.66 6.64
CA PRO A 113 15.81 15.36 5.64
C PRO A 113 17.23 14.84 5.77
N ILE A 114 17.68 14.08 4.78
CA ILE A 114 19.08 13.70 4.67
C ILE A 114 19.78 15.02 4.42
N LEU A 115 20.32 15.64 5.49
CA LEU A 115 21.36 16.62 5.34
C LEU A 115 22.48 15.89 4.63
N HIS A 116 22.55 16.03 3.31
CA HIS A 116 23.74 15.72 2.55
C HIS A 116 24.82 16.68 3.06
N THR A 117 25.50 16.27 4.12
CA THR A 117 26.77 16.87 4.50
C THR A 117 27.77 16.41 3.43
N THR A 118 27.83 17.15 2.34
CA THR A 118 29.02 17.13 1.47
C THR A 118 30.19 17.56 2.35
N LEU A 119 30.96 16.58 2.82
CA LEU A 119 32.32 16.81 3.26
C LEU A 119 33.09 17.33 2.05
N LYS A 120 33.57 18.58 2.16
CA LYS A 120 34.64 19.11 1.31
C LYS A 120 35.98 18.57 1.78
#